data_AF-A0A952A5A9-F1
#
_entry.id   AF-A0A952A5A9-F1
#
_cell.length_a   1.000
_cell.length_b   1.000
_cell.length_c   1.000
_cell.angle_alpha   90.00
_cell.angle_beta   90.00
_cell.angle_gamma   90.00
#
_symmetry.space_group_name_H-M   'P 1'
#
loop_
_entity.id
_entity.type
_entity.pdbx_description
1 polymer ?
#
loop_
_entity_poly.entity_id
_entity_poly.type
_entity_poly.pdbx_seq_one_letter_code
_entity_poly.pdbx_strand_id
1 'polypeptide(L)'
;MPSADPKPAAPDLADLLRFYAEAGVDEALGEQPFDRFAETAQAQRINAGKGAGGRSVDGQSVDGQGAGGQGIGGQDAQARKRMLLAPATPAPAAAAPSLAVPDEAQAAKARELARQAATLGELREIVDGFTGCNLKFTAKQTVFGDGNAEAPLMLVGEAP
;
A
#
# COMPACT_ATOMS: atom_id res chain seq x y z
N MET A 1 -15.46 27.56 45.60
CA MET A 1 -15.14 26.15 45.89
C MET A 1 -15.46 25.36 44.63
N PRO A 2 -14.48 24.78 43.92
CA PRO A 2 -14.76 23.94 42.76
C PRO A 2 -15.53 22.70 43.23
N SER A 3 -16.76 22.55 42.75
CA SER A 3 -17.57 21.35 42.94
C SER A 3 -16.95 20.25 42.07
N ALA A 4 -16.23 19.31 42.68
CA ALA A 4 -15.75 18.13 42.00
C ALA A 4 -16.96 17.21 41.77
N ASP A 5 -17.39 17.07 40.52
CA ASP A 5 -18.33 16.01 40.14
C ASP A 5 -17.76 14.65 40.59
N PRO A 6 -18.57 13.78 41.22
CA PRO A 6 -18.10 12.47 41.61
C PRO A 6 -17.71 11.69 40.37
N LYS A 7 -16.45 11.24 40.32
CA LYS A 7 -15.97 10.33 39.27
C LYS A 7 -16.92 9.13 39.22
N PRO A 8 -17.53 8.80 38.07
CA PRO A 8 -18.42 7.66 37.98
C PRO A 8 -17.67 6.42 38.47
N ALA A 9 -18.34 5.60 39.28
CA ALA A 9 -17.79 4.34 39.71
C ALA A 9 -17.38 3.54 38.46
N ALA A 10 -16.15 3.03 38.46
CA ALA A 10 -15.72 2.17 37.38
C ALA A 10 -16.71 0.99 37.27
N PRO A 11 -17.15 0.60 36.06
CA PRO A 11 -18.00 -0.56 35.90
C PRO A 11 -17.32 -1.77 36.54
N ASP A 12 -18.12 -2.66 37.12
CA ASP A 12 -17.60 -3.93 37.60
C ASP A 12 -16.91 -4.67 36.45
N LEU A 13 -15.76 -5.29 36.72
CA LEU A 13 -14.96 -5.92 35.69
C LEU A 13 -15.72 -7.07 35.02
N ALA A 14 -16.54 -7.80 35.79
CA ALA A 14 -17.35 -8.88 35.24
C ALA A 14 -18.44 -8.35 34.30
N ASP A 15 -19.06 -7.22 34.63
CA ASP A 15 -20.05 -6.56 33.76
C ASP A 15 -19.42 -6.05 32.46
N LEU A 16 -18.20 -5.50 32.53
CA LEU A 16 -17.46 -5.06 31.36
C LEU A 16 -17.08 -6.22 30.44
N LEU A 17 -16.56 -7.32 31.00
CA LEU A 17 -16.22 -8.52 30.24
C LEU A 17 -17.45 -9.17 29.59
N ARG A 18 -18.58 -9.19 30.32
CA ARG A 18 -19.86 -9.68 29.78
C ARG A 18 -20.35 -8.85 28.61
N PHE A 19 -20.28 -7.52 28.71
CA PHE A 19 -20.64 -6.64 27.60
C PHE A 19 -19.79 -6.93 26.35
N TYR A 20 -18.46 -7.07 26.51
CA TYR A 20 -17.59 -7.39 25.37
C TYR A 20 -17.88 -8.76 24.77
N ALA A 21 -18.15 -9.77 25.60
CA ALA A 21 -18.55 -11.10 25.13
C ALA A 21 -19.89 -11.06 24.36
N GLU A 22 -20.88 -10.32 24.85
CA GLU A 22 -22.17 -10.13 24.17
C GLU A 22 -22.03 -9.35 22.85
N ALA A 23 -21.06 -8.44 22.78
CA ALA A 23 -20.68 -7.72 21.54
C ALA A 23 -19.90 -8.60 20.54
N GLY A 24 -19.60 -9.86 20.88
CA GLY A 24 -18.88 -10.81 20.03
C GLY A 24 -17.36 -10.63 20.04
N VAL A 25 -16.81 -9.93 21.04
CA VAL A 25 -15.35 -9.80 21.21
C VAL A 25 -14.82 -11.07 21.87
N ASP A 26 -13.94 -11.78 21.18
CA ASP A 26 -13.36 -13.05 21.58
C ASP A 26 -11.87 -12.96 21.96
N GLU A 27 -11.12 -12.02 21.37
CA GLU A 27 -9.69 -11.85 21.63
C GLU A 27 -9.26 -10.38 21.76
N ALA A 28 -8.33 -10.10 22.68
CA ALA A 28 -7.70 -8.79 22.83
C ALA A 28 -6.38 -8.73 22.04
N LEU A 29 -6.37 -7.99 20.92
CA LEU A 29 -5.20 -7.91 20.03
C LEU A 29 -4.06 -7.01 20.57
N GLY A 30 -4.30 -6.21 21.60
CA GLY A 30 -3.28 -5.36 22.21
C GLY A 30 -3.81 -4.53 23.39
N GLU A 31 -2.87 -3.98 24.16
CA GLU A 31 -3.16 -3.21 25.40
C GLU A 31 -3.66 -1.78 25.14
N GLN A 32 -3.43 -1.24 23.93
CA GLN A 32 -3.79 0.13 23.59
C GLN A 32 -4.95 0.17 22.59
N PRO A 33 -5.96 1.03 22.79
CA PRO A 33 -7.05 1.19 21.84
C PRO A 33 -6.55 1.82 20.53
N PHE A 34 -7.02 1.29 19.39
CA PHE A 34 -6.73 1.84 18.07
C PHE A 34 -7.83 2.80 17.61
N ASP A 35 -7.46 4.04 17.28
CA ASP A 35 -8.37 5.02 16.67
C ASP A 35 -8.29 4.98 15.14
N ARG A 36 -9.15 4.14 14.53
CA ARG A 36 -9.26 3.98 13.07
C ARG A 36 -9.76 5.26 12.37
N PHE A 37 -10.48 6.14 13.07
CA PHE A 37 -10.98 7.39 12.49
C PHE A 37 -9.84 8.40 12.34
N ALA A 38 -8.99 8.53 13.35
CA ALA A 38 -7.79 9.36 13.27
C ALA A 38 -6.82 8.86 12.21
N GLU A 39 -6.62 7.53 12.12
CA GLU A 39 -5.79 6.90 11.10
C GLU A 39 -6.29 7.20 9.68
N THR A 40 -7.59 7.03 9.46
CA THR A 40 -8.22 7.33 8.16
C THR A 40 -8.10 8.82 7.81
N ALA A 41 -8.35 9.71 8.76
CA ALA A 41 -8.20 11.16 8.56
C ALA A 41 -6.75 11.54 8.22
N GLN A 42 -5.76 10.90 8.84
CA GLN A 42 -4.34 11.10 8.53
C GLN A 42 -4.00 10.61 7.12
N ALA A 43 -4.46 9.41 6.74
CA ALA A 43 -4.25 8.87 5.40
C ALA A 43 -4.86 9.77 4.32
N GLN A 44 -6.06 10.31 4.56
CA GLN A 44 -6.71 11.28 3.67
C GLN A 44 -5.89 12.56 3.52
N ARG A 45 -5.33 13.11 4.61
CA ARG A 45 -4.45 14.30 4.56
C ARG A 45 -3.18 14.04 3.76
N ILE A 46 -2.55 12.88 3.94
CA ILE A 46 -1.35 12.48 3.21
C ILE A 46 -1.66 12.34 1.71
N ASN A 47 -2.80 11.71 1.37
CA ASN A 47 -3.21 11.52 -0.02
C ASN A 47 -3.63 12.83 -0.69
N ALA A 48 -4.31 13.73 0.02
CA ALA A 48 -4.64 15.07 -0.46
C ALA A 48 -3.38 15.90 -0.76
N GLY A 49 -2.33 15.76 0.05
CA GLY A 49 -1.03 16.41 -0.20
C GLY A 49 -0.26 15.85 -1.41
N LYS A 50 -0.48 14.58 -1.77
CA LYS A 50 0.16 13.94 -2.94
C LYS A 50 -0.54 14.23 -4.27
N GLY A 51 -1.81 14.68 -4.25
CA GLY A 51 -2.59 14.99 -5.46
C GLY A 51 -2.33 16.36 -6.09
N ALA A 52 -1.53 17.23 -5.46
CA ALA A 52 -1.33 18.62 -5.89
C ALA A 52 -0.02 18.89 -6.68
N GLY A 53 0.88 17.91 -6.82
CA GLY A 53 2.17 18.10 -7.48
C GLY A 53 2.37 17.15 -8.67
N GLY A 54 2.03 17.59 -9.89
CA GLY A 54 2.55 16.96 -11.11
C GLY A 54 1.60 16.78 -12.30
N ARG A 55 0.89 17.84 -12.73
CA ARG A 55 0.56 18.03 -14.16
C ARG A 55 1.36 19.22 -14.67
N SER A 56 2.54 18.94 -15.18
CA SER A 56 3.27 19.83 -16.08
C SER A 56 3.84 18.96 -17.20
N VAL A 57 3.06 18.87 -18.27
CA VAL A 57 3.50 18.46 -19.58
C VAL A 57 3.95 19.75 -20.27
N ASP A 58 5.24 19.88 -20.54
CA ASP A 58 5.76 20.67 -21.66
C ASP A 58 7.18 20.17 -21.96
N GLY A 59 7.42 19.84 -23.23
CA GLY A 59 8.57 19.07 -23.68
C GLY A 59 9.64 19.87 -24.44
N GLN A 60 10.57 19.07 -24.97
CA GLN A 60 11.60 19.32 -25.99
C GLN A 60 13.03 19.74 -25.58
N SER A 61 13.94 18.74 -25.60
CA SER A 61 15.12 18.55 -26.50
C SER A 61 15.93 19.79 -26.97
N VAL A 62 17.27 19.83 -27.12
CA VAL A 62 18.32 18.86 -27.54
C VAL A 62 19.73 19.46 -27.27
N ASP A 63 20.73 18.57 -27.08
CA ASP A 63 22.17 18.56 -27.47
C ASP A 63 23.16 19.73 -27.23
N GLY A 64 24.38 19.36 -26.77
CA GLY A 64 25.62 20.13 -27.01
C GLY A 64 26.79 19.92 -26.03
N GLN A 65 27.86 19.26 -26.49
CA GLN A 65 29.16 19.00 -25.83
C GLN A 65 29.93 20.21 -25.27
N GLY A 66 30.86 19.94 -24.32
CA GLY A 66 32.03 20.80 -24.04
C GLY A 66 32.96 20.24 -22.95
N ALA A 67 34.23 20.02 -23.29
CA ALA A 67 35.26 19.31 -22.53
C ALA A 67 36.17 20.23 -21.67
N GLY A 68 36.88 19.62 -20.70
CA GLY A 68 38.24 20.03 -20.30
C GLY A 68 38.43 20.45 -18.85
N GLY A 69 39.47 19.92 -18.19
CA GLY A 69 40.08 20.54 -17.00
C GLY A 69 40.66 19.57 -15.96
N GLN A 70 41.94 19.20 -16.13
CA GLN A 70 42.77 18.49 -15.15
C GLN A 70 43.08 19.32 -13.91
N GLY A 71 43.19 18.65 -12.76
CA GLY A 71 43.74 19.21 -11.51
C GLY A 71 44.30 18.11 -10.62
N ILE A 72 45.62 18.18 -10.41
CA ILE A 72 46.52 17.28 -9.67
C ILE A 72 46.70 17.76 -8.21
N GLY A 73 46.83 16.83 -7.25
CA GLY A 73 47.56 17.13 -5.98
C GLY A 73 47.14 16.38 -4.70
N GLY A 74 48.04 15.51 -4.21
CA GLY A 74 48.37 15.18 -2.79
C GLY A 74 47.26 14.59 -1.90
N GLN A 75 47.22 13.29 -1.56
CA GLN A 75 48.06 12.56 -0.58
C GLN A 75 48.21 13.27 0.79
N ASP A 76 47.60 12.71 1.85
CA ASP A 76 48.34 12.10 2.96
C ASP A 76 47.45 11.50 4.08
N ALA A 77 48.00 10.45 4.69
CA ALA A 77 47.80 9.98 6.07
C ALA A 77 46.60 9.07 6.45
N GLN A 78 46.81 7.77 6.20
CA GLN A 78 46.61 6.62 7.09
C GLN A 78 45.96 6.83 8.48
N ALA A 79 44.87 6.09 8.76
CA ALA A 79 44.56 5.62 10.11
C ALA A 79 43.71 4.32 10.15
N ARG A 80 44.40 3.20 10.41
CA ARG A 80 44.03 2.10 11.34
C ARG A 80 42.76 1.27 11.08
N LYS A 81 42.98 0.14 10.40
CA LYS A 81 42.65 -1.24 10.82
C LYS A 81 41.51 -1.39 11.87
N ARG A 82 40.31 -1.73 11.40
CA ARG A 82 39.39 -2.63 12.10
C ARG A 82 38.88 -3.68 11.13
N MET A 83 39.45 -4.87 11.27
CA MET A 83 38.91 -6.11 10.75
C MET A 83 37.53 -6.28 11.38
N LEU A 84 36.47 -5.96 10.62
CA LEU A 84 35.10 -6.21 11.01
C LEU A 84 34.60 -7.36 10.15
N LEU A 85 34.28 -8.47 10.82
CA LEU A 85 33.62 -9.64 10.27
C LEU A 85 32.47 -9.20 9.35
N ALA A 86 32.51 -9.61 8.09
CA ALA A 86 31.38 -9.50 7.19
C ALA A 86 30.23 -10.37 7.74
N PRO A 87 29.00 -9.85 7.89
CA PRO A 87 27.85 -10.72 8.13
C PRO A 87 27.60 -11.55 6.87
N ALA A 88 27.55 -12.87 7.03
CA ALA A 88 27.15 -13.77 5.97
C ALA A 88 25.76 -13.37 5.47
N THR A 89 25.64 -13.09 4.18
CA THR A 89 24.36 -12.85 3.51
C THR A 89 23.53 -14.13 3.66
N PRO A 90 22.32 -14.10 4.24
CA PRO A 90 21.45 -15.26 4.20
C PRO A 90 21.13 -15.53 2.72
N ALA A 91 21.41 -16.76 2.27
CA ALA A 91 20.99 -17.24 0.98
C ALA A 91 19.47 -17.01 0.83
N PRO A 92 18.98 -16.58 -0.35
CA PRO A 92 17.55 -16.39 -0.54
C PRO A 92 16.85 -17.72 -0.29
N ALA A 93 16.02 -17.78 0.75
CA ALA A 93 15.08 -18.85 0.94
C ALA A 93 14.23 -18.92 -0.34
N ALA A 94 14.26 -20.07 -1.02
CA ALA A 94 13.47 -20.30 -2.21
C ALA A 94 12.00 -20.01 -1.86
N ALA A 95 11.47 -18.92 -2.41
CA ALA A 95 10.07 -18.57 -2.27
C ALA A 95 9.24 -19.73 -2.83
N ALA A 96 8.29 -20.23 -2.03
CA ALA A 96 7.28 -21.15 -2.52
C ALA A 96 6.63 -20.54 -3.78
N PRO A 97 6.34 -21.34 -4.83
CA PRO A 97 5.76 -20.80 -6.06
C PRO A 97 4.37 -20.24 -5.74
N SER A 98 4.26 -18.90 -5.68
CA SER A 98 2.98 -18.22 -5.55
C SER A 98 2.18 -18.49 -6.82
N LEU A 99 1.11 -19.26 -6.71
CA LEU A 99 0.26 -19.68 -7.83
C LEU A 99 -0.50 -18.53 -8.54
N ALA A 100 -0.17 -17.26 -8.27
CA ALA A 100 -1.04 -16.15 -8.66
C ALA A 100 -0.36 -14.81 -8.94
N VAL A 101 0.97 -14.67 -8.92
CA VAL A 101 1.60 -13.36 -9.17
C VAL A 101 1.94 -13.25 -10.66
N PRO A 102 1.26 -12.38 -11.43
CA PRO A 102 1.70 -12.03 -12.79
C PRO A 102 3.10 -11.43 -12.72
N ASP A 103 3.92 -11.65 -13.75
CA ASP A 103 5.18 -10.92 -13.83
C ASP A 103 4.95 -9.39 -13.91
N GLU A 104 5.98 -8.61 -13.57
CA GLU A 104 5.87 -7.15 -13.53
C GLU A 104 5.45 -6.54 -14.88
N ALA A 105 5.78 -7.20 -16.00
CA ALA A 105 5.40 -6.73 -17.33
C ALA A 105 3.90 -6.91 -17.59
N GLN A 106 3.31 -8.04 -17.16
CA GLN A 106 1.86 -8.24 -17.21
C GLN A 106 1.12 -7.29 -16.28
N ALA A 107 1.66 -7.04 -15.07
CA ALA A 107 1.10 -6.07 -14.16
C ALA A 107 1.12 -4.64 -14.75
N ALA A 108 2.24 -4.24 -15.37
CA ALA A 108 2.35 -2.95 -16.06
C ALA A 108 1.35 -2.83 -17.23
N LYS A 109 1.22 -3.88 -18.04
CA LYS A 109 0.25 -3.94 -19.14
C LYS A 109 -1.19 -3.83 -18.65
N ALA A 110 -1.55 -4.53 -17.57
CA ALA A 110 -2.88 -4.43 -16.96
C ALA A 110 -3.19 -2.99 -16.52
N ARG A 111 -2.23 -2.33 -15.86
CA ARG A 111 -2.38 -0.92 -15.44
C ARG A 111 -2.56 0.01 -16.63
N GLU A 112 -1.81 -0.19 -17.72
CA GLU A 112 -1.92 0.63 -18.93
C GLU A 112 -3.28 0.47 -19.61
N LEU A 113 -3.77 -0.78 -19.78
CA LEU A 113 -5.09 -1.02 -20.33
C LEU A 113 -6.20 -0.43 -19.43
N ALA A 114 -6.12 -0.65 -18.12
CA ALA A 114 -7.10 -0.11 -17.18
C ALA A 114 -7.19 1.42 -17.19
N ARG A 115 -6.08 2.12 -17.46
CA ARG A 115 -6.04 3.59 -17.60
C ARG A 115 -6.81 4.11 -18.81
N GLN A 116 -7.02 3.28 -19.83
CA GLN A 116 -7.71 3.68 -21.06
C GLN A 116 -9.23 3.62 -20.91
N ALA A 117 -9.76 2.92 -19.90
CA ALA A 117 -11.19 2.88 -19.63
C ALA A 117 -11.70 4.20 -19.06
N ALA A 118 -12.69 4.80 -19.73
CA ALA A 118 -13.42 5.98 -19.27
C ALA A 118 -14.66 5.61 -18.44
N THR A 119 -15.12 4.36 -18.51
CA THR A 119 -16.31 3.89 -17.80
C THR A 119 -16.09 2.52 -17.15
N LEU A 120 -16.90 2.19 -16.14
CA LEU A 120 -16.88 0.85 -15.53
C LEU A 120 -17.24 -0.26 -16.52
N GLY A 121 -18.07 0.05 -17.53
CA GLY A 121 -18.39 -0.88 -18.61
C GLY A 121 -17.17 -1.22 -19.46
N GLU A 122 -16.43 -0.21 -19.90
CA GLU A 122 -15.17 -0.40 -20.64
C GLU A 122 -14.12 -1.14 -19.78
N LEU A 123 -14.02 -0.80 -18.50
CA LEU A 123 -13.10 -1.49 -17.59
C LEU A 123 -13.45 -2.99 -17.45
N ARG A 124 -14.75 -3.33 -17.40
CA ARG A 124 -15.21 -4.72 -17.40
C ARG A 124 -14.78 -5.46 -18.65
N GLU A 125 -14.97 -4.87 -19.83
CA GLU A 125 -14.55 -5.48 -21.11
C GLU A 125 -13.04 -5.74 -21.15
N ILE A 126 -12.24 -4.80 -20.63
CA ILE A 126 -10.79 -4.95 -20.54
C ILE A 126 -10.41 -6.10 -19.59
N VAL A 127 -11.04 -6.20 -18.41
CA VAL A 127 -10.78 -7.28 -17.45
C VAL A 127 -11.20 -8.64 -18.02
N ASP A 128 -12.37 -8.71 -18.66
CA ASP A 128 -12.87 -9.92 -19.33
C ASP A 128 -11.97 -10.34 -20.50
N GLY A 129 -11.28 -9.40 -21.15
CA GLY A 129 -10.30 -9.66 -22.21
C GLY A 129 -8.89 -9.99 -21.72
N PHE A 130 -8.51 -9.59 -20.51
CA PHE A 130 -7.14 -9.68 -20.03
C PHE A 130 -6.67 -11.12 -19.76
N THR A 131 -5.61 -11.59 -20.41
CA THR A 131 -5.07 -12.96 -20.26
C THR A 131 -3.72 -13.03 -19.55
N GLY A 132 -3.22 -11.92 -19.01
CA GLY A 132 -1.90 -11.85 -18.36
C GLY A 132 -1.85 -12.40 -16.93
N CYS A 133 -2.93 -12.99 -16.43
CA CYS A 133 -3.01 -13.55 -15.08
C CYS A 133 -3.43 -15.03 -15.13
N ASN A 134 -2.69 -15.88 -14.42
CA ASN A 134 -2.94 -17.33 -14.42
C ASN A 134 -4.29 -17.71 -13.82
N LEU A 135 -4.86 -16.86 -12.95
CA LEU A 135 -6.17 -17.08 -12.34
C LEU A 135 -7.28 -17.24 -13.38
N LYS A 136 -7.15 -16.61 -14.55
CA LYS A 136 -8.15 -16.71 -15.62
C LYS A 136 -8.24 -18.11 -16.22
N PHE A 137 -7.14 -18.88 -16.23
CA PHE A 137 -7.13 -20.20 -16.83
C PHE A 137 -7.81 -21.26 -15.96
N THR A 138 -7.94 -21.01 -14.65
CA THR A 138 -8.63 -21.91 -13.71
C THR A 138 -10.01 -21.40 -13.30
N ALA A 139 -10.27 -20.11 -13.45
CA ALA A 139 -11.58 -19.52 -13.17
C ALA A 139 -12.63 -19.94 -14.20
N LYS A 140 -13.83 -20.27 -13.73
CA LYS A 140 -15.00 -20.53 -14.61
C LYS A 140 -15.57 -19.23 -15.18
N GLN A 141 -15.54 -18.16 -14.40
CA GLN A 141 -16.12 -16.86 -14.72
C GLN A 141 -15.32 -15.73 -14.07
N THR A 142 -15.34 -14.55 -14.69
CA THR A 142 -14.84 -13.30 -14.10
C THR A 142 -15.90 -12.71 -13.16
N VAL A 143 -15.54 -12.41 -11.92
CA VAL A 143 -16.36 -11.62 -11.01
C VAL A 143 -15.81 -10.20 -11.01
N PHE A 144 -16.52 -9.27 -11.66
CA PHE A 144 -16.08 -7.87 -11.75
C PHE A 144 -16.54 -7.04 -10.55
N GLY A 145 -17.85 -7.06 -10.30
CA GLY A 145 -18.53 -6.24 -9.29
C GLY A 145 -20.02 -6.17 -9.62
N ASP A 146 -20.82 -5.81 -8.62
CA ASP A 146 -22.27 -5.62 -8.72
C ASP A 146 -22.69 -4.37 -7.94
N GLY A 147 -23.80 -3.75 -8.33
CA GLY A 147 -24.35 -2.55 -7.71
C GLY A 147 -24.47 -1.34 -8.65
N ASN A 148 -24.79 -0.20 -8.07
CA ASN A 148 -24.96 1.06 -8.80
C ASN A 148 -23.60 1.69 -9.13
N ALA A 149 -23.31 1.89 -10.42
CA ALA A 149 -22.09 2.56 -10.90
C ALA A 149 -21.97 4.02 -10.42
N GLU A 150 -23.11 4.68 -10.16
CA GLU A 150 -23.15 6.07 -9.67
C GLU A 150 -23.14 6.15 -8.14
N ALA A 151 -22.89 5.04 -7.43
CA ALA A 151 -22.83 5.05 -5.97
C ALA A 151 -21.63 5.85 -5.46
N PRO A 152 -21.79 6.64 -4.37
CA PRO A 152 -20.69 7.43 -3.81
C PRO A 152 -19.68 6.59 -3.01
N LEU A 153 -19.95 5.30 -2.80
CA LEU A 153 -19.13 4.38 -2.00
C LEU A 153 -19.01 3.04 -2.74
N MET A 154 -17.77 2.54 -2.85
CA MET A 154 -17.45 1.22 -3.37
C MET A 154 -16.72 0.42 -2.29
N LEU A 155 -17.16 -0.81 -2.06
CA LEU A 155 -16.50 -1.75 -1.17
C LEU A 155 -15.69 -2.75 -2.02
N VAL A 156 -14.42 -2.93 -1.69
CA VAL A 156 -13.54 -3.88 -2.39
C VAL A 156 -13.16 -4.98 -1.40
N GLY A 157 -13.59 -6.21 -1.70
CA GLY A 157 -13.28 -7.40 -0.93
C GLY A 157 -12.02 -8.12 -1.40
N GLU A 158 -11.80 -9.31 -0.87
CA GLU A 158 -10.80 -10.25 -1.39
C GLU A 158 -11.29 -10.96 -2.68
N ALA A 159 -10.54 -11.97 -3.14
CA ALA A 159 -10.89 -12.75 -4.33
C ALA A 159 -12.10 -13.69 -4.09
N PRO A 160 -12.92 -13.95 -5.13
CA PRO A 160 -14.06 -14.88 -5.08
C PRO A 160 -13.67 -16.37 -5.08
#